data_AF-A0ABD3K397-F1
#
_entry.id   AF-A0ABD3K397-F1
#
_cell.length_a   1.000
_cell.length_b   1.000
_cell.length_c   1.000
_cell.angle_alpha   90.00
_cell.angle_beta   90.00
_cell.angle_gamma   90.00
#
_symmetry.space_group_name_H-M   'P 1'
#
loop_
_entity.id
_entity.type
_entity.pdbx_description
1 polymer ?
#
loop_
_entity_poly.entity_id
_entity_poly.type
_entity_poly.pdbx_seq_one_letter_code
_entity_poly.pdbx_strand_id
1 'polypeptide(L)'
;MDTILGAIGLIVRKVTDISVVKEKMDSLERNVGMVSARKADISLELEQEESRPRKKRKREVELWMQSVGSVEDQVHKLRRKVKEARFFSRLMLVDQVTGLATEVDILHKKGRFDNGLTLDVKSVRGCELQPGELAGQTSRTNRDEIWDCLMNEKVLRVGTY
;
A
#
# COMPACT_ATOMS: atom_id res chain seq x y z
N MET A 1 -31.56 18.04 -47.08
CA MET A 1 -31.88 18.14 -45.63
C MET A 1 -31.22 17.00 -44.85
N ASP A 2 -31.05 15.83 -45.48
CA ASP A 2 -30.51 14.60 -44.88
C ASP A 2 -29.01 14.65 -44.49
N THR A 3 -28.18 15.36 -45.26
CA THR A 3 -26.74 15.46 -44.99
C THR A 3 -26.41 16.22 -43.69
N ILE A 4 -27.20 17.26 -43.38
CA ILE A 4 -27.03 18.07 -42.17
C ILE A 4 -27.52 17.31 -40.94
N LEU A 5 -28.66 16.63 -41.05
CA LEU A 5 -29.20 15.80 -39.98
C LEU A 5 -28.26 14.63 -39.64
N GLY A 6 -27.66 13.99 -40.65
CA GLY A 6 -26.65 12.95 -40.47
C GLY A 6 -25.37 13.45 -39.76
N ALA A 7 -24.90 14.65 -40.10
CA ALA A 7 -23.74 15.26 -39.44
C ALA A 7 -24.03 15.60 -37.96
N ILE A 8 -25.21 16.14 -37.66
CA ILE A 8 -25.66 16.43 -36.29
C ILE A 8 -25.75 15.14 -35.46
N GLY A 9 -26.34 14.07 -36.02
CA GLY A 9 -26.43 12.77 -35.35
C GLY A 9 -25.07 12.17 -35.00
N LEU A 10 -24.07 12.31 -35.89
CA LEU A 10 -22.70 11.87 -35.62
C LEU A 10 -22.04 12.71 -34.52
N ILE A 11 -22.23 14.03 -34.50
CA ILE A 11 -21.65 14.92 -33.47
C ILE A 11 -22.25 14.58 -32.10
N VAL A 12 -23.58 14.47 -32.01
CA VAL A 12 -24.28 14.14 -30.76
C VAL A 12 -23.77 12.81 -30.19
N ARG A 13 -23.72 11.75 -31.01
CA ARG A 13 -23.21 10.45 -30.58
C ARG A 13 -21.75 10.51 -30.10
N LYS A 14 -20.88 11.26 -30.81
CA LYS A 14 -19.48 11.45 -30.39
C LYS A 14 -19.36 12.18 -29.05
N VAL A 15 -20.21 13.16 -28.77
CA VAL A 15 -20.20 13.93 -27.52
C VAL A 15 -20.67 13.08 -26.34
N THR A 16 -21.76 12.32 -26.50
CA THR A 16 -22.31 11.42 -25.47
C THR A 16 -21.31 10.32 -25.09
N ASP A 17 -20.60 9.74 -26.06
CA ASP A 17 -19.61 8.70 -25.77
C ASP A 17 -18.40 9.26 -24.98
N ILE A 18 -18.00 10.51 -25.24
CA ILE A 18 -16.89 11.17 -24.53
C ILE A 18 -17.27 11.56 -23.11
N SER A 19 -18.51 12.00 -22.87
CA SER A 19 -18.97 12.29 -21.51
C SER A 19 -18.99 11.04 -20.64
N VAL A 20 -19.44 9.90 -21.18
CA VAL A 20 -19.42 8.61 -20.46
C VAL A 20 -17.99 8.18 -20.09
N VAL A 21 -17.02 8.33 -20.98
CA VAL A 21 -15.61 8.01 -20.66
C VAL A 21 -15.08 8.89 -19.54
N LYS A 22 -15.42 10.19 -19.54
CA LYS A 22 -15.02 11.12 -18.48
C LYS A 22 -15.65 10.77 -17.14
N GLU A 23 -16.93 10.46 -17.11
CA GLU A 23 -17.64 10.04 -15.89
C GLU A 23 -17.02 8.77 -15.28
N LYS A 24 -16.75 7.76 -16.12
CA LYS A 24 -16.05 6.55 -15.67
C LYS A 24 -14.64 6.85 -15.16
N MET A 25 -13.93 7.76 -15.82
CA MET A 25 -12.60 8.20 -15.37
C MET A 25 -12.67 8.89 -14.01
N ASP A 26 -13.62 9.79 -13.79
CA ASP A 26 -13.78 10.48 -12.51
C ASP A 26 -14.16 9.50 -11.39
N SER A 27 -14.98 8.47 -11.68
CA SER A 27 -15.25 7.39 -10.73
C SER A 27 -14.00 6.57 -10.41
N LEU A 28 -13.19 6.25 -11.43
CA LEU A 28 -11.93 5.51 -11.26
C LEU A 28 -10.95 6.27 -10.35
N GLU A 29 -10.81 7.59 -10.54
CA GLU A 29 -9.92 8.40 -9.71
C GLU A 29 -10.36 8.45 -8.24
N ARG A 30 -11.67 8.54 -7.98
CA ARG A 30 -12.20 8.46 -6.61
C ARG A 30 -11.84 7.12 -5.96
N ASN A 31 -12.02 6.01 -6.70
CA ASN A 31 -11.72 4.67 -6.19
C ASN A 31 -10.22 4.47 -5.95
N VAL A 32 -9.36 4.95 -6.85
CA VAL A 32 -7.90 4.97 -6.61
C VAL A 32 -7.60 5.75 -5.34
N GLY A 33 -8.18 6.94 -5.16
CA GLY A 33 -7.98 7.75 -3.95
C GLY A 33 -8.30 6.99 -2.65
N MET A 34 -9.36 6.18 -2.64
CA MET A 34 -9.69 5.33 -1.50
C MET A 34 -8.63 4.26 -1.22
N VAL A 35 -8.11 3.62 -2.26
CA VAL A 35 -7.07 2.58 -2.12
C VAL A 35 -5.70 3.21 -1.76
N SER A 36 -5.38 4.37 -2.30
CA SER A 36 -4.21 5.18 -1.94
C SER A 36 -4.23 5.61 -0.48
N ALA A 37 -5.39 6.08 0.01
CA ALA A 37 -5.57 6.40 1.42
C ALA A 37 -5.33 5.16 2.30
N ARG A 38 -5.93 4.01 1.93
CA ARG A 38 -5.71 2.75 2.64
C ARG A 38 -4.23 2.34 2.66
N LYS A 39 -3.49 2.55 1.56
CA LYS A 39 -2.05 2.30 1.49
C LYS A 39 -1.26 3.22 2.43
N ALA A 40 -1.67 4.48 2.57
CA ALA A 40 -1.07 5.41 3.54
C ALA A 40 -1.32 4.95 4.98
N ASP A 41 -2.56 4.57 5.32
CA ASP A 41 -2.92 4.05 6.65
C ASP A 41 -2.10 2.79 6.99
N ILE A 42 -1.99 1.86 6.03
CA ILE A 42 -1.19 0.63 6.17
C ILE A 42 0.29 0.97 6.37
N SER A 43 0.83 1.98 5.69
CA SER A 43 2.22 2.41 5.89
C SER A 43 2.47 2.86 7.33
N LEU A 44 1.55 3.65 7.90
CA LEU A 44 1.65 4.11 9.29
C LEU A 44 1.53 2.96 10.29
N GLU A 45 0.61 2.02 10.07
CA GLU A 45 0.44 0.83 10.90
C GLU A 45 1.71 -0.05 10.86
N LEU A 46 2.33 -0.19 9.69
CA LEU A 46 3.56 -0.94 9.51
C LEU A 46 4.76 -0.29 10.19
N GLU A 47 4.89 1.05 10.17
CA GLU A 47 5.96 1.74 10.91
C GLU A 47 5.91 1.40 12.41
N GLN A 48 4.71 1.33 12.97
CA GLN A 48 4.51 0.97 14.37
C GLN A 48 4.77 -0.53 14.61
N GLU A 49 4.20 -1.40 13.79
CA GLU A 49 4.34 -2.85 13.97
C GLU A 49 5.79 -3.32 13.73
N GLU A 50 6.47 -2.84 12.71
CA GLU A 50 7.85 -3.21 12.37
C GLU A 50 8.89 -2.59 13.32
N SER A 51 8.51 -1.60 14.14
CA SER A 51 9.36 -1.12 15.24
C SER A 51 9.52 -2.17 16.35
N ARG A 52 8.58 -3.11 16.46
CA ARG A 52 8.61 -4.17 17.47
C ARG A 52 9.58 -5.28 17.03
N PRO A 53 10.35 -5.86 17.98
CA PRO A 53 11.21 -6.99 17.67
C PRO A 53 10.42 -8.13 17.01
N ARG A 54 11.04 -8.81 16.04
CA ARG A 54 10.50 -10.01 15.34
C ARG A 54 9.31 -9.76 14.41
N LYS A 55 8.71 -8.58 14.39
CA LYS A 55 7.66 -8.24 13.42
C LYS A 55 8.28 -7.93 12.06
N LYS A 56 7.79 -8.61 11.03
CA LYS A 56 8.16 -8.35 9.64
C LYS A 56 6.92 -8.27 8.78
N ARG A 57 6.81 -7.26 7.92
CA ARG A 57 5.74 -7.17 6.92
C ARG A 57 5.61 -8.43 6.08
N LYS A 58 4.37 -8.82 5.83
CA LYS A 58 4.06 -9.90 4.89
C LYS A 58 4.37 -9.50 3.46
N ARG A 59 4.86 -10.46 2.67
CA ARG A 59 5.14 -10.24 1.23
C ARG A 59 3.89 -9.85 0.44
N GLU A 60 2.72 -10.37 0.82
CA GLU A 60 1.45 -9.99 0.17
C GLU A 60 1.12 -8.50 0.35
N VAL A 61 1.46 -7.93 1.51
CA VAL A 61 1.24 -6.50 1.82
C VAL A 61 2.18 -5.65 0.97
N GLU A 62 3.45 -6.02 0.90
CA GLU A 62 4.43 -5.34 0.05
C GLU A 62 4.01 -5.34 -1.43
N LEU A 63 3.65 -6.50 -1.98
CA LEU A 63 3.21 -6.63 -3.37
C LEU A 63 1.95 -5.81 -3.63
N TRP A 64 0.99 -5.84 -2.70
CA TRP A 64 -0.23 -5.04 -2.82
C TRP A 64 0.08 -3.54 -2.85
N MET A 65 0.94 -3.02 -1.96
CA MET A 65 1.33 -1.60 -1.93
C MET A 65 2.03 -1.17 -3.24
N GLN A 66 2.85 -2.06 -3.82
CA GLN A 66 3.49 -1.85 -5.13
C GLN A 66 2.43 -1.80 -6.25
N SER A 67 1.47 -2.72 -6.26
CA SER A 67 0.36 -2.72 -7.24
C SER A 67 -0.48 -1.46 -7.16
N VAL A 68 -0.79 -0.97 -5.95
CA VAL A 68 -1.47 0.32 -5.77
C VAL A 68 -0.66 1.46 -6.39
N GLY A 69 0.66 1.50 -6.15
CA GLY A 69 1.55 2.48 -6.79
C GLY A 69 1.52 2.43 -8.31
N SER A 70 1.54 1.23 -8.89
CA SER A 70 1.45 1.06 -10.34
C SER A 70 0.13 1.58 -10.89
N VAL A 71 -0.99 1.28 -10.22
CA VAL A 71 -2.31 1.73 -10.66
C VAL A 71 -2.46 3.25 -10.55
N GLU A 72 -1.90 3.88 -9.51
CA GLU A 72 -1.84 5.34 -9.37
C GLU A 72 -1.19 5.98 -10.61
N ASP A 73 -0.02 5.49 -11.02
CA ASP A 73 0.70 5.98 -12.20
C ASP A 73 -0.06 5.76 -13.50
N GLN A 74 -0.66 4.57 -13.66
CA GLN A 74 -1.44 4.21 -14.84
C GLN A 74 -2.69 5.08 -14.99
N VAL A 75 -3.42 5.32 -13.89
CA VAL A 75 -4.60 6.19 -13.86
C VAL A 75 -4.20 7.64 -14.14
N HIS A 76 -3.10 8.12 -13.58
CA HIS A 76 -2.60 9.47 -13.89
C HIS A 76 -2.25 9.63 -15.38
N LYS A 77 -1.60 8.63 -16.00
CA LYS A 77 -1.31 8.61 -17.43
C LYS A 77 -2.59 8.54 -18.27
N LEU A 78 -3.56 7.73 -17.86
CA LEU A 78 -4.84 7.61 -18.57
C LEU A 78 -5.66 8.90 -18.50
N ARG A 79 -5.67 9.60 -17.35
CA ARG A 79 -6.36 10.89 -17.22
C ARG A 79 -5.86 11.91 -18.24
N ARG A 80 -4.55 11.97 -18.45
CA ARG A 80 -3.94 12.85 -19.47
C ARG A 80 -4.42 12.49 -20.87
N LYS A 81 -4.42 11.20 -21.23
CA LYS A 81 -4.94 10.74 -22.54
C LYS A 81 -6.41 11.09 -22.75
N VAL A 82 -7.25 10.97 -21.71
CA VAL A 82 -8.68 11.33 -21.78
C VAL A 82 -8.86 12.84 -21.96
N LYS A 83 -8.00 13.67 -21.35
CA LYS A 83 -8.00 15.13 -21.57
C LYS A 83 -7.50 15.51 -22.97
N GLU A 84 -6.51 14.79 -23.48
CA GLU A 84 -5.84 15.03 -24.76
C GLU A 84 -6.50 14.30 -25.95
N ALA A 85 -7.77 13.87 -25.82
CA ALA A 85 -8.49 12.90 -26.68
C ALA A 85 -8.64 13.24 -28.19
N ARG A 86 -7.78 14.08 -28.77
CA ARG A 86 -7.58 14.25 -30.21
C ARG A 86 -7.00 13.03 -30.91
N PHE A 87 -6.26 12.15 -30.22
CA PHE A 87 -5.39 11.14 -30.87
C PHE A 87 -5.70 9.65 -30.58
N PHE A 88 -6.60 9.32 -29.65
CA PHE A 88 -6.85 7.93 -29.26
C PHE A 88 -8.22 7.43 -29.74
N SER A 89 -8.28 6.14 -30.10
CA SER A 89 -9.57 5.51 -30.41
C SER A 89 -10.41 5.39 -29.13
N ARG A 90 -11.69 5.77 -29.22
CA ARG A 90 -12.60 5.82 -28.07
C ARG A 90 -12.80 4.46 -27.41
N LEU A 91 -12.89 3.39 -28.21
CA LEU A 91 -13.04 2.03 -27.71
C LEU A 91 -11.85 1.63 -26.82
N MET A 92 -10.62 1.96 -27.24
CA MET A 92 -9.44 1.70 -26.42
C MET A 92 -9.44 2.48 -25.10
N LEU A 93 -9.99 3.70 -25.06
CA LEU A 93 -10.11 4.46 -23.81
C LEU A 93 -11.13 3.83 -22.87
N VAL A 94 -12.29 3.40 -23.39
CA VAL A 94 -13.32 2.69 -22.60
C VAL A 94 -12.74 1.41 -21.99
N ASP A 95 -12.02 0.63 -22.78
CA ASP A 95 -11.42 -0.62 -22.33
C ASP A 95 -10.34 -0.37 -21.26
N GLN A 96 -9.48 0.63 -21.45
CA GLN A 96 -8.44 1.01 -20.47
C GLN A 96 -9.05 1.46 -19.14
N VAL A 97 -10.09 2.32 -19.16
CA VAL A 97 -10.76 2.79 -17.94
C VAL A 97 -11.43 1.62 -17.22
N THR A 98 -12.11 0.74 -17.96
CA THR A 98 -12.83 -0.40 -17.37
C THR A 98 -11.88 -1.44 -16.79
N GLY A 99 -10.76 -1.71 -17.48
CA GLY A 99 -9.71 -2.60 -17.00
C GLY A 99 -9.10 -2.13 -15.68
N LEU A 100 -8.70 -0.86 -15.61
CA LEU A 100 -8.16 -0.27 -14.38
C LEU A 100 -9.19 -0.21 -13.25
N ALA A 101 -10.47 0.07 -13.56
CA ALA A 101 -11.52 0.03 -12.54
C ALA A 101 -11.68 -1.36 -11.91
N THR A 102 -11.54 -2.41 -12.72
CA THR A 102 -11.57 -3.80 -12.24
C THR A 102 -10.36 -4.10 -11.35
N GLU A 103 -9.17 -3.65 -11.75
CA GLU A 103 -7.95 -3.83 -10.97
C GLU A 103 -8.03 -3.11 -9.60
N VAL A 104 -8.55 -1.87 -9.58
CA VAL A 104 -8.77 -1.11 -8.35
C VAL A 104 -9.77 -1.81 -7.43
N ASP A 105 -10.85 -2.38 -7.95
CA ASP A 105 -11.82 -3.14 -7.15
C ASP A 105 -11.17 -4.39 -6.52
N ILE A 106 -10.32 -5.10 -7.26
CA ILE A 106 -9.54 -6.23 -6.73
C ILE A 106 -8.60 -5.75 -5.62
N LEU A 107 -7.89 -4.64 -5.82
CA LEU A 107 -7.00 -4.07 -4.81
C LEU A 107 -7.77 -3.62 -3.57
N HIS A 108 -8.94 -3.00 -3.73
CA HIS A 108 -9.79 -2.61 -2.62
C HIS A 108 -10.20 -3.81 -1.76
N LYS A 109 -10.59 -4.92 -2.39
CA LYS A 109 -10.92 -6.17 -1.68
C LYS A 109 -9.71 -6.79 -0.98
N LYS A 110 -8.55 -6.84 -1.65
CA LYS A 110 -7.31 -7.40 -1.09
C LYS A 110 -6.69 -6.55 0.01
N GLY A 111 -6.93 -5.24 0.01
CA GLY A 111 -6.37 -4.27 0.97
C GLY A 111 -6.98 -4.33 2.37
N ARG A 112 -7.89 -5.28 2.64
CA ARG A 112 -8.47 -5.50 3.96
C ARG A 112 -7.46 -6.10 4.94
N PHE A 113 -6.67 -7.07 4.48
CA PHE A 113 -5.69 -7.81 5.29
C PHE A 113 -6.26 -8.31 6.62
N ASP A 114 -7.37 -9.06 6.57
CA ASP A 114 -8.08 -9.56 7.76
C ASP A 114 -7.19 -10.41 8.71
N ASN A 115 -6.09 -10.96 8.18
CA ASN A 115 -5.10 -11.75 8.94
C ASN A 115 -3.90 -10.92 9.45
N GLY A 116 -4.00 -9.59 9.45
CA GLY A 116 -2.94 -8.67 9.87
C GLY A 116 -1.85 -8.43 8.82
N LEU A 117 -1.03 -7.40 9.06
CA LEU A 117 -0.03 -6.89 8.10
C LEU A 117 1.37 -7.51 8.24
N THR A 118 1.69 -8.08 9.40
CA THR A 118 3.02 -8.61 9.74
C THR A 118 2.96 -10.08 10.13
N LEU A 119 4.13 -10.72 10.15
CA LEU A 119 4.37 -12.06 10.69
C LEU A 119 5.42 -11.96 11.79
N ASP A 120 5.30 -12.83 12.79
CA ASP A 120 6.38 -13.05 13.75
C ASP A 120 7.45 -13.94 13.13
N VAL A 121 8.61 -13.35 12.88
CA VAL A 121 9.79 -14.08 12.43
C VAL A 121 10.50 -14.62 13.66
N LYS A 122 10.63 -15.94 13.75
CA LYS A 122 11.53 -16.55 14.74
C LYS A 122 12.93 -15.96 14.52
N SER A 123 13.39 -15.19 15.49
CA SER A 123 14.74 -14.61 15.43
C SER A 123 15.74 -15.76 15.32
N VAL A 124 16.49 -15.83 14.21
CA VAL A 124 17.59 -16.79 14.05
C VAL A 124 18.79 -16.42 14.94
N ARG A 125 18.72 -15.31 15.69
CA ARG A 125 19.85 -14.85 16.50
C ARG A 125 19.45 -14.52 17.93
N GLY A 126 19.42 -15.57 18.72
CA GLY A 126 20.04 -15.60 20.03
C GLY A 126 20.53 -17.03 20.18
N CYS A 127 21.83 -17.29 20.05
CA CYS A 127 22.35 -18.48 20.72
C CYS A 127 21.96 -18.28 22.18
N GLU A 128 21.24 -19.23 22.76
CA GLU A 128 21.05 -19.23 24.19
C GLU A 128 22.44 -19.38 24.80
N LEU A 129 23.02 -18.25 25.19
CA LEU A 129 24.26 -18.22 25.94
C LEU A 129 23.84 -18.58 27.35
N GLN A 130 23.97 -19.85 27.71
CA GLN A 130 24.01 -20.28 29.10
C GLN A 130 25.14 -19.46 29.76
N PRO A 131 24.83 -18.56 30.71
CA PRO A 131 25.88 -17.86 31.43
C PRO A 131 26.70 -18.94 32.15
N GLY A 132 28.03 -18.95 31.93
CA GLY A 132 28.92 -19.73 32.78
C GLY A 132 28.77 -19.29 34.25
N GLU A 133 29.23 -20.12 35.19
CA GLU A 133 29.21 -19.74 36.60
C GLU A 133 29.91 -18.39 36.80
N LEU A 134 29.15 -17.40 37.28
CA LEU A 134 29.69 -16.11 37.66
C LEU A 134 30.45 -16.27 38.98
N ALA A 135 31.78 -16.21 38.89
CA ALA A 135 32.65 -16.17 40.04
C ALA A 135 32.66 -14.77 40.68
N GLY A 136 32.56 -14.75 42.01
CA GLY A 136 32.63 -13.52 42.81
C GLY A 136 31.28 -12.83 43.02
N GLN A 137 31.15 -12.19 44.18
CA GLN A 137 29.93 -11.50 44.58
C GLN A 137 29.61 -10.30 43.67
N THR A 138 30.64 -9.54 43.27
CA THR A 138 30.50 -8.37 42.39
C THR A 138 29.89 -8.72 41.04
N SER A 139 30.30 -9.84 40.44
CA SER A 139 29.73 -10.30 39.16
C SER A 139 28.23 -10.62 39.26
N ARG A 140 27.79 -11.16 40.41
CA ARG A 140 26.38 -11.46 40.67
C ARG A 140 25.57 -10.18 40.84
N THR A 141 26.07 -9.25 41.65
CA THR A 141 25.44 -7.94 41.84
C THR A 141 25.30 -7.19 40.51
N ASN A 142 26.36 -7.12 39.71
CA ASN A 142 26.31 -6.44 38.40
C ASN A 142 25.29 -7.07 37.46
N ARG A 143 25.18 -8.41 37.46
CA ARG A 143 24.16 -9.11 36.67
C ARG A 143 22.75 -8.70 37.09
N ASP A 144 22.49 -8.69 38.39
CA ASP A 144 21.16 -8.41 38.93
C ASP A 144 20.78 -6.93 38.67
N GLU A 145 21.73 -5.99 38.77
CA GLU A 145 21.52 -4.58 38.40
C GLU A 145 21.22 -4.40 36.91
N ILE A 146 21.98 -5.08 36.03
CA ILE A 146 21.72 -5.07 34.59
C ILE A 146 20.34 -5.67 34.29
N TRP A 147 19.97 -6.75 34.98
CA TRP A 147 18.68 -7.40 34.81
C TRP A 147 17.51 -6.49 35.20
N ASP A 148 17.59 -5.80 36.32
CA ASP A 148 16.59 -4.82 36.76
C ASP A 148 16.49 -3.65 35.77
N CYS A 149 17.61 -3.21 35.19
CA CYS A 149 17.60 -2.20 34.13
C CYS A 149 16.89 -2.70 32.86
N LEU A 150 17.13 -3.94 32.46
CA LEU A 150 16.53 -4.53 31.25
C LEU A 150 15.02 -4.79 31.42
N MET A 151 14.56 -5.09 32.63
CA MET A 151 13.14 -5.31 32.93
C MET A 151 12.35 -4.01 33.10
N ASN A 152 13.05 -2.87 33.18
CA ASN A 152 12.42 -1.57 33.33
C ASN A 152 12.13 -0.93 31.97
N GLU A 153 10.85 -0.88 31.59
CA GLU A 153 10.37 -0.30 30.33
C GLU A 153 10.74 1.19 30.13
N LYS A 154 11.11 1.89 31.22
CA LYS A 154 11.57 3.29 31.16
C LYS A 154 13.05 3.43 30.80
N VAL A 155 13.81 2.34 30.80
CA VAL A 155 15.25 2.31 30.48
C VAL A 155 15.42 1.91 29.01
N LEU A 156 15.86 2.85 28.18
CA LEU A 156 16.01 2.63 26.74
C LEU A 156 17.38 2.07 26.34
N ARG A 157 18.42 2.27 27.16
CA ARG A 157 19.81 1.87 26.89
C ARG A 157 20.57 1.57 28.17
N VAL A 158 21.39 0.53 28.15
CA VAL A 158 22.36 0.18 29.20
C VAL A 158 23.75 0.16 28.58
N GLY A 159 24.70 0.90 29.17
CA GLY A 159 26.12 0.88 28.81
C GLY A 159 26.89 0.03 29.81
N THR A 160 27.77 -0.84 29.33
CA THR A 160 28.68 -1.66 30.14
C THR A 160 30.12 -1.28 29.80
N TYR A 161 31.02 -1.32 30.79
CA TYR A 161 32.45 -1.04 30.63
C TYR A 161 33.28 -2.26 31.02
#